data_AF-A0A6B3CKZ8-F1
#
_entry.id   AF-A0A6B3CKZ8-F1
#
_cell.length_a   1.000
_cell.length_b   1.000
_cell.length_c   1.000
_cell.angle_alpha   90.00
_cell.angle_beta   90.00
_cell.angle_gamma   90.00
#
_symmetry.space_group_name_H-M   'P 1'
#
loop_
_entity.id
_entity.type
_entity.pdbx_description
1 polymer ?
#
loop_
_entity_poly.entity_id
_entity_poly.type
_entity_poly.pdbx_seq_one_letter_code
_entity_poly.pdbx_strand_id
1 'polypeptide(L)'
;SLVSGGEGTAFAVALEAHRAGRLRRLWVDETRPLLQGARLTAYEAARNDMAYTLLTDNAAGSLFAAGEVDAVLIGADRIAADGSVANK
;
A
#
# COMPACT_ATOMS: atom_id res chain seq x y z
N SER A 1 1.34 12.91 4.95
CA SER A 1 1.35 11.46 5.14
C SER A 1 1.42 11.17 6.64
N LEU A 2 0.84 10.07 7.10
CA LEU A 2 0.89 9.62 8.49
C LEU A 2 2.18 8.84 8.83
N VAL A 3 2.99 8.48 7.83
CA VAL A 3 4.18 7.62 7.99
C VAL A 3 5.49 8.37 7.71
N SER A 4 5.45 9.52 7.02
CA SER A 4 6.61 10.38 6.80
C SER A 4 6.23 11.86 6.72
N GLY A 5 7.22 12.75 6.74
CA GLY A 5 7.05 14.13 6.24
C GLY A 5 6.67 14.12 4.76
N GLY A 6 5.81 15.04 4.33
CA GLY A 6 5.32 15.09 2.94
C GLY A 6 4.28 14.01 2.63
N GLU A 7 4.32 13.46 1.41
CA GLU A 7 3.28 12.57 0.87
C GLU A 7 3.54 11.07 1.09
N GLY A 8 4.67 10.69 1.67
CA GLY A 8 5.02 9.28 1.93
C GLY A 8 6.06 8.74 0.96
N THR A 9 6.23 7.41 0.97
CA THR A 9 7.07 6.67 0.02
C THR A 9 6.19 5.84 -0.91
N ALA A 10 5.87 4.59 -0.56
CA ALA A 10 5.03 3.70 -1.37
C ALA A 10 3.63 4.29 -1.62
N PHE A 11 3.02 4.91 -0.60
CA PHE A 11 1.72 5.57 -0.75
C PHE A 11 1.78 6.76 -1.72
N ALA A 12 2.88 7.53 -1.73
CA ALA A 12 3.03 8.66 -2.65
C ALA A 12 3.03 8.19 -4.12
N VAL A 13 3.65 7.04 -4.43
CA VAL A 13 3.61 6.46 -5.78
C VAL A 13 2.17 6.10 -6.19
N ALA A 14 1.42 5.47 -5.29
CA ALA A 14 0.01 5.15 -5.55
C ALA A 14 -0.85 6.42 -5.69
N LEU A 15 -0.59 7.43 -4.87
CA LEU A 15 -1.28 8.72 -4.90
C LEU A 15 -1.04 9.46 -6.22
N GLU A 16 0.19 9.49 -6.70
CA GLU A 16 0.52 10.09 -8.00
C GLU A 16 -0.12 9.33 -9.17
N ALA A 17 -0.12 7.99 -9.11
CA ALA A 17 -0.83 7.18 -10.11
C ALA A 17 -2.34 7.48 -10.10
N HIS A 18 -2.94 7.69 -8.93
CA HIS A 18 -4.34 8.10 -8.81
C HIS A 18 -4.58 9.50 -9.39
N ARG A 19 -3.76 10.49 -9.04
CA ARG A 19 -3.85 11.87 -9.56
C ARG A 19 -3.71 11.93 -11.07
N ALA A 20 -2.89 11.05 -11.65
CA ALA A 20 -2.74 10.91 -13.09
C ALA A 20 -3.88 10.12 -13.77
N GLY A 21 -4.89 9.64 -13.03
CA GLY A 21 -5.98 8.82 -13.56
C GLY A 21 -5.56 7.41 -14.01
N ARG A 22 -4.40 6.93 -13.54
CA ARG A 22 -3.80 5.64 -13.92
C ARG A 22 -4.02 4.53 -12.90
N LEU A 23 -4.50 4.86 -11.71
CA LEU A 23 -4.81 3.88 -10.67
C LEU A 23 -6.30 3.51 -10.71
N ARG A 24 -6.59 2.28 -11.15
CA ARG A 24 -7.95 1.73 -11.13
C ARG A 24 -8.42 1.41 -9.70
N ARG A 25 -7.55 0.79 -8.91
CA ARG A 25 -7.84 0.37 -7.54
C ARG A 25 -6.56 0.18 -6.74
N LEU A 26 -6.58 0.60 -5.48
CA LEU A 26 -5.57 0.28 -4.48
C LEU A 26 -6.01 -0.90 -3.61
N TRP A 27 -5.23 -1.96 -3.53
CA TRP A 27 -5.42 -3.05 -2.56
C TRP A 27 -4.59 -2.77 -1.31
N VAL A 28 -5.20 -2.84 -0.13
CA VAL A 28 -4.56 -2.53 1.14
C VAL A 28 -4.70 -3.71 2.09
N ASP A 29 -3.59 -4.33 2.47
CA ASP A 29 -3.58 -5.34 3.54
C ASP A 29 -3.84 -4.69 4.90
N GLU A 30 -4.61 -5.33 5.77
CA GLU A 30 -4.91 -4.80 7.10
C GLU A 30 -3.65 -4.61 7.95
N THR A 31 -2.65 -5.47 7.76
CA THR A 31 -1.32 -5.46 8.41
C THR A 31 -1.40 -5.72 9.92
N ARG A 32 -1.75 -6.95 10.31
CA ARG A 32 -1.78 -7.35 11.74
C ARG A 32 -0.37 -7.34 12.37
N PRO A 33 -0.29 -7.24 13.72
CA PRO A 33 -1.37 -7.03 14.68
C PRO A 33 -1.74 -5.55 14.88
N LEU A 34 -0.92 -4.62 14.42
CA LEU A 34 -1.11 -3.18 14.68
C LEU A 34 -2.18 -2.54 13.78
N LEU A 35 -2.55 -3.24 12.71
CA LEU A 35 -3.55 -2.82 11.73
C LEU A 35 -3.17 -1.52 11.01
N GLN A 36 -1.90 -1.40 10.63
CA GLN A 36 -1.39 -0.16 10.03
C GLN A 36 -2.05 0.14 8.69
N GLY A 37 -2.25 -0.86 7.83
CA GLY A 37 -2.92 -0.64 6.57
C GLY A 37 -4.40 -0.30 6.74
N ALA A 38 -5.09 -0.98 7.66
CA ALA A 38 -6.50 -0.70 7.96
C ALA A 38 -6.72 0.68 8.61
N ARG A 39 -5.80 1.15 9.46
CA ARG A 39 -5.97 2.38 10.24
C ARG A 39 -5.35 3.62 9.59
N LEU A 40 -4.23 3.45 8.89
CA LEU A 40 -3.45 4.56 8.35
C LEU A 40 -3.61 4.62 6.82
N THR A 41 -3.23 3.57 6.11
CA THR A 41 -3.26 3.57 4.63
C THR A 41 -4.67 3.72 4.08
N ALA A 42 -5.64 2.97 4.62
CA ALA A 42 -7.05 3.08 4.22
C ALA A 42 -7.63 4.46 4.55
N TYR A 43 -7.23 5.07 5.67
CA TYR A 43 -7.62 6.43 6.03
C TYR A 43 -7.07 7.46 5.04
N GLU A 44 -5.80 7.35 4.66
CA GLU A 44 -5.19 8.25 3.67
C GLU A 44 -5.80 8.08 2.27
N ALA A 45 -6.06 6.84 1.86
CA ALA A 45 -6.72 6.55 0.59
C ALA A 45 -8.14 7.15 0.54
N ALA A 46 -8.92 6.97 1.62
CA ALA A 46 -10.25 7.56 1.75
C ALA A 46 -10.20 9.10 1.70
N ARG A 47 -9.24 9.72 2.39
CA ARG A 47 -9.09 11.18 2.44
C ARG A 47 -8.68 11.80 1.09
N ASN A 48 -8.12 11.00 0.19
CA ASN A 48 -7.74 11.42 -1.16
C ASN A 48 -8.72 10.91 -2.24
N ASP A 49 -9.91 10.43 -1.86
CA ASP A 49 -10.93 9.91 -2.78
C ASP A 49 -10.41 8.79 -3.71
N MET A 50 -9.43 8.03 -3.26
CA MET A 50 -8.89 6.90 -4.01
C MET A 50 -9.86 5.72 -3.97
N ALA A 51 -10.07 5.06 -5.11
CA ALA A 51 -10.75 3.77 -5.11
C ALA A 51 -9.83 2.72 -4.45
N TYR A 52 -10.14 2.31 -3.22
CA TYR A 52 -9.36 1.29 -2.50
C TYR A 52 -10.22 0.15 -1.97
N THR A 53 -9.58 -0.95 -1.62
CA THR A 53 -10.21 -2.07 -0.92
C THR A 53 -9.28 -2.58 0.16
N LEU A 54 -9.79 -2.65 1.39
CA LEU A 54 -9.12 -3.25 2.52
C LEU A 54 -9.33 -4.76 2.50
N LEU A 55 -8.27 -5.52 2.70
CA LEU A 55 -8.29 -6.98 2.76
C LEU A 55 -7.56 -7.49 4.01
N THR A 56 -7.94 -8.68 4.46
CA THR A 56 -7.17 -9.40 5.48
C THR A 56 -5.84 -9.88 4.89
N ASP A 57 -4.79 -9.97 5.70
CA ASP A 57 -3.43 -10.30 5.21
C ASP A 57 -3.39 -11.63 4.43
N ASN A 58 -4.27 -12.58 4.77
CA ASN A 58 -4.35 -13.90 4.13
C ASN A 58 -5.11 -13.90 2.79
N ALA A 59 -5.80 -12.81 2.43
CA ALA A 59 -6.55 -12.71 1.18
C ALA A 59 -5.70 -12.23 0.00
N ALA A 60 -4.51 -11.66 0.25
CA ALA A 60 -3.63 -11.17 -0.82
C ALA A 60 -3.29 -12.26 -1.84
N GLY A 61 -3.07 -13.51 -1.38
CA GLY A 61 -2.78 -14.65 -2.23
C GLY A 61 -3.85 -14.95 -3.29
N SER A 62 -5.13 -14.76 -2.97
CA SER A 62 -6.21 -15.00 -3.94
C SER A 62 -6.27 -13.92 -5.03
N LEU A 63 -5.92 -12.67 -4.69
CA LEU A 63 -5.82 -11.57 -5.68
C LEU A 63 -4.69 -11.83 -6.67
N PHE A 64 -3.53 -12.30 -6.19
CA PHE A 64 -2.43 -12.70 -7.08
C PHE A 64 -2.83 -13.85 -7.99
N ALA A 65 -3.48 -14.89 -7.45
CA ALA A 65 -3.94 -16.04 -8.23
C ALA A 65 -4.99 -15.65 -9.29
N ALA A 66 -5.81 -14.65 -9.00
CA ALA A 66 -6.80 -14.11 -9.92
C ALA A 66 -6.24 -13.14 -10.97
N GLY A 67 -4.96 -12.73 -10.87
CA GLY A 67 -4.35 -11.76 -11.78
C GLY A 67 -4.86 -10.33 -11.60
N GLU A 68 -5.37 -9.99 -10.42
CA GLU A 68 -5.94 -8.66 -10.12
C GLU A 68 -4.90 -7.61 -9.69
N VAL A 69 -3.63 -8.02 -9.56
CA VAL A 69 -2.52 -7.18 -9.06
C VAL A 69 -1.47 -7.01 -10.14
N ASP A 70 -1.36 -5.78 -10.65
CA ASP A 70 -0.36 -5.41 -11.65
C ASP A 70 1.02 -5.12 -11.04
N ALA A 71 1.06 -4.60 -9.80
CA ALA A 71 2.27 -4.24 -9.10
C ALA A 71 2.08 -4.27 -7.58
N VAL A 72 3.17 -4.56 -6.86
CA VAL A 72 3.23 -4.52 -5.40
C VAL A 72 4.17 -3.39 -4.98
N LEU A 73 3.69 -2.52 -4.08
CA LEU A 73 4.45 -1.41 -3.53
C LEU A 73 4.55 -1.59 -2.02
N ILE A 74 5.78 -1.62 -1.50
CA ILE A 74 6.06 -1.69 -0.07
C ILE A 74 7.00 -0.56 0.36
N GLY A 75 6.92 -0.19 1.63
CA GLY A 75 7.96 0.61 2.27
C GLY A 75 9.19 -0.25 2.62
N ALA A 76 10.14 0.38 3.31
CA ALA A 76 11.27 -0.32 3.90
C ALA A 76 11.71 0.41 5.18
N ASP A 77 12.04 -0.36 6.22
CA ASP A 77 12.69 0.14 7.42
C ASP A 77 14.22 0.13 7.27
N ARG A 78 14.75 -0.89 6.56
CA ARG A 78 16.17 -1.03 6.28
C ARG A 78 16.39 -1.78 4.97
N ILE A 79 17.33 -1.28 4.17
CA ILE A 79 17.83 -1.96 2.98
C ILE A 79 19.33 -2.18 3.16
N ALA A 80 19.77 -3.44 3.11
CA ALA A 80 21.18 -3.80 3.20
C ALA A 80 21.90 -3.58 1.86
N ALA A 81 23.23 -3.57 1.88
CA ALA A 81 24.05 -3.30 0.69
C ALA A 81 23.86 -4.34 -0.44
N ASP A 82 23.41 -5.54 -0.09
CA ASP A 82 23.07 -6.62 -1.02
C ASP A 82 21.65 -6.50 -1.60
N GLY A 83 20.88 -5.51 -1.18
CA GLY A 83 19.49 -5.30 -1.58
C GLY A 83 18.45 -6.03 -0.73
N SER A 84 18.86 -6.75 0.32
CA SER A 84 17.92 -7.35 1.27
C SER A 84 17.10 -6.28 1.98
N VAL A 85 15.77 -6.39 1.93
CA VAL A 85 14.84 -5.41 2.51
C VAL A 85 14.22 -5.97 3.79
N ALA A 86 14.41 -5.27 4.91
CA ALA A 86 13.61 -5.44 6.10
C ALA A 86 12.45 -4.44 6.04
N ASN A 87 11.24 -4.97 6.04
CA ASN A 87 9.98 -4.25 6.11
C ASN A 87 9.06 -4.99 7.09
N LYS A 88 7.94 -4.36 7.43
CA LYS A 88 6.85 -5.00 8.18
C LYS A 88 6.49 -6.38 7.63
#